data_AF-A0A956ADS4-F1
#
_entry.id   AF-A0A956ADS4-F1
#
_cell.length_a   1.000
_cell.length_b   1.000
_cell.length_c   1.000
_cell.angle_alpha   90.00
_cell.angle_beta   90.00
_cell.angle_gamma   90.00
#
_symmetry.space_group_name_H-M   'P 1'
#
loop_
_entity.id
_entity.type
_entity.pdbx_description
1 polymer ?
#
loop_
_entity_poly.entity_id
_entity_poly.type
_entity_poly.pdbx_seq_one_letter_code
_entity_poly.pdbx_strand_id
1 'polypeptide(L)'
;DRFGALPRSVDNLVDVVRVKQLARELRVRVVDLGSDSVRLTLSEASLERAPILDLMNAHPRLYRLTPEMVFEVKRSRNTALDGLGELKKTLRDLIQHANKQ
;
A
#
# COMPACT_ATOMS: atom_id res chain seq x y z
N ASP A 1 -3.11 20.44 22.61
CA ASP A 1 -2.72 19.23 23.33
C ASP A 1 -3.61 19.08 24.56
N ARG A 2 -4.60 18.17 24.53
CA ARG A 2 -5.67 18.07 25.56
C ARG A 2 -5.78 16.67 26.19
N PHE A 3 -4.97 15.70 25.74
CA PHE A 3 -5.16 14.29 26.10
C PHE A 3 -3.86 13.58 26.53
N GLY A 4 -2.72 14.28 26.61
CA GLY A 4 -1.43 13.67 26.92
C GLY A 4 -0.96 12.73 25.81
N ALA A 5 -0.05 11.80 26.15
CA ALA A 5 0.48 10.84 25.19
C ALA A 5 -0.63 9.94 24.61
N LEU A 6 -0.63 9.76 23.29
CA LEU A 6 -1.64 8.96 22.61
C LEU A 6 -1.56 7.49 23.05
N PRO A 7 -2.69 6.87 23.44
CA PRO A 7 -2.75 5.44 23.61
C PRO A 7 -2.46 4.75 22.26
N ARG A 8 -1.77 3.60 22.29
CA ARG A 8 -1.42 2.82 21.07
C ARG A 8 -2.60 2.56 20.13
N SER A 9 -3.80 2.41 20.68
CA SER A 9 -5.03 2.23 19.90
C SER A 9 -5.41 3.46 19.07
N VAL A 10 -5.10 4.67 19.54
CA VAL A 10 -5.34 5.91 18.81
C VAL A 10 -4.29 6.12 17.72
N ASP A 11 -3.04 5.74 17.97
CA ASP A 11 -2.00 5.72 16.92
C ASP A 11 -2.39 4.79 15.77
N ASN A 12 -2.91 3.60 16.08
CA ASN A 12 -3.42 2.66 15.08
C ASN A 12 -4.55 3.27 14.25
N LEU A 13 -5.45 4.05 14.86
CA LEU A 13 -6.54 4.70 14.15
C LEU A 13 -6.02 5.76 13.18
N VAL A 14 -5.05 6.58 13.60
CA VAL A 14 -4.40 7.58 12.75
C VAL A 14 -3.71 6.91 11.56
N ASP A 15 -3.03 5.80 11.80
CA ASP A 15 -2.38 5.01 10.76
C ASP A 15 -3.39 4.43 9.75
N VAL A 16 -4.53 3.90 10.21
CA VAL A 16 -5.59 3.40 9.35
C VAL A 16 -6.19 4.53 8.49
N VAL A 17 -6.42 5.71 9.07
CA VAL A 17 -6.91 6.88 8.32
C VAL A 17 -5.90 7.29 7.24
N ARG A 18 -4.61 7.30 7.58
CA ARG A 18 -3.55 7.62 6.62
C ARG A 18 -3.48 6.61 5.48
N VAL A 19 -3.55 5.31 5.79
CA VAL A 19 -3.63 4.24 4.77
C VAL A 19 -4.85 4.43 3.88
N LYS A 20 -6.03 4.72 4.44
CA LYS A 20 -7.25 4.98 3.65
C LYS A 20 -7.10 6.16 2.70
N GLN A 21 -6.45 7.23 3.13
CA GLN A 21 -6.20 8.39 2.28
C GLN A 21 -5.33 8.04 1.08
N LEU A 22 -4.20 7.36 1.31
CA LEU A 22 -3.28 6.95 0.24
C LEU A 22 -3.92 5.93 -0.71
N ALA A 23 -4.68 4.98 -0.16
CA ALA A 23 -5.44 4.00 -0.95
C ALA A 23 -6.45 4.68 -1.87
N ARG A 24 -7.15 5.72 -1.39
CA ARG A 24 -8.12 6.49 -2.19
C ARG A 24 -7.44 7.25 -3.34
N GLU A 25 -6.27 7.84 -3.10
CA GLU A 25 -5.48 8.54 -4.13
C GLU A 25 -5.06 7.59 -5.27
N LEU A 26 -4.75 6.35 -4.92
CA LEU A 26 -4.40 5.27 -5.84
C LEU A 26 -5.63 4.50 -6.39
N ARG A 27 -6.85 4.94 -6.05
CA ARG A 27 -8.11 4.26 -6.42
C ARG A 27 -8.13 2.76 -6.08
N VAL A 28 -7.49 2.40 -4.96
CA VAL A 28 -7.52 1.08 -4.35
C VAL A 28 -8.88 0.89 -3.68
N ARG A 29 -9.57 -0.20 -4.03
CA ARG A 29 -10.89 -0.56 -3.48
C ARG A 29 -10.77 -1.34 -2.18
N VAL A 30 -9.80 -2.26 -2.13
CA VAL A 30 -9.61 -3.16 -0.99
C VAL A 30 -8.13 -3.23 -0.64
N VAL A 31 -7.83 -3.17 0.65
CA VAL A 31 -6.51 -3.44 1.21
C VAL A 31 -6.65 -4.64 2.12
N ASP A 32 -5.91 -5.71 1.81
CA ASP A 32 -5.86 -6.92 2.62
C ASP A 32 -4.41 -7.16 3.06
N LEU A 33 -4.24 -7.28 4.38
CA LEU A 33 -2.95 -7.48 5.02
C LEU A 33 -2.86 -8.93 5.51
N GLY A 34 -2.30 -9.79 4.66
CA GLY A 34 -2.00 -11.17 5.01
C GLY A 34 -0.71 -11.32 5.82
N SER A 35 -0.46 -12.54 6.29
CA SER A 35 0.79 -12.91 6.97
C SER A 35 2.01 -12.72 6.05
N ASP A 36 1.90 -13.17 4.80
CA ASP A 36 3.02 -13.30 3.86
C ASP A 36 2.92 -12.36 2.64
N SER A 37 1.78 -11.69 2.46
CA SER A 37 1.59 -10.74 1.37
C SER A 37 0.65 -9.61 1.75
N VAL A 38 0.86 -8.47 1.09
CA VAL A 38 -0.08 -7.35 1.09
C VAL A 38 -0.79 -7.34 -0.26
N ARG A 39 -2.12 -7.34 -0.24
CA ARG A 39 -2.95 -7.34 -1.46
C ARG A 39 -3.73 -6.05 -1.56
N LEU A 40 -3.62 -5.39 -2.71
CA LEU A 40 -4.34 -4.18 -3.05
C LEU A 40 -5.24 -4.48 -4.25
N THR A 41 -6.55 -4.47 -4.07
CA THR A 41 -7.48 -4.59 -5.20
C THR A 41 -7.64 -3.22 -5.84
N LEU A 42 -7.16 -3.10 -7.07
CA LEU A 42 -7.22 -1.87 -7.84
C LEU A 42 -8.58 -1.75 -8.55
N SER A 43 -8.99 -0.53 -8.83
CA SER A 43 -10.03 -0.28 -9.83
C SER A 43 -9.43 -0.29 -11.24
N GLU A 44 -10.23 -0.59 -12.25
CA GLU A 44 -9.81 -0.54 -13.67
C GLU A 44 -9.18 0.80 -14.04
N ALA A 45 -9.80 1.90 -13.62
CA ALA A 45 -9.32 3.26 -13.82
C ALA A 45 -8.03 3.60 -13.04
N SER A 46 -7.47 2.66 -12.27
CA SER A 46 -6.15 2.78 -11.63
C SER A 46 -5.03 2.28 -12.55
N LEU A 47 -5.28 1.27 -13.40
CA LEU A 47 -4.26 0.74 -14.33
C LEU A 47 -3.91 1.68 -15.48
N GLU A 48 -4.80 2.63 -15.80
CA GLU A 48 -4.50 3.71 -16.75
C GLU A 48 -3.37 4.62 -16.25
N ARG A 49 -2.94 4.47 -14.98
CA ARG A 49 -1.78 5.17 -14.44
C ARG A 49 -0.50 4.39 -14.73
N ALA A 50 0.30 4.92 -15.67
CA ALA A 50 1.67 4.47 -15.97
C ALA A 50 2.54 4.12 -14.73
N PRO A 51 2.48 4.88 -13.61
CA PRO A 51 3.28 4.59 -12.41
C PRO A 51 3.12 3.20 -11.77
N ILE A 52 1.93 2.60 -11.84
CA ILE A 52 1.69 1.26 -11.29
C ILE A 52 2.37 0.22 -12.17
N LEU A 53 2.27 0.39 -13.49
CA LEU A 53 2.92 -0.48 -14.47
C LEU A 53 4.45 -0.35 -14.38
N ASP A 54 4.96 0.86 -14.18
CA ASP A 54 6.39 1.12 -14.02
C ASP A 54 6.98 0.42 -12.79
N LEU A 55 6.27 0.45 -11.66
CA LEU A 55 6.68 -0.26 -10.45
C LEU A 55 6.69 -1.77 -10.63
N MET A 56 5.69 -2.31 -11.34
CA MET A 56 5.68 -3.74 -11.71
C MET A 56 6.87 -4.11 -12.58
N ASN A 57 7.19 -3.27 -13.57
CA ASN A 57 8.30 -3.50 -14.49
C ASN A 57 9.66 -3.34 -13.80
N ALA A 58 9.80 -2.40 -12.86
CA ALA A 58 11.03 -2.16 -12.10
C ALA A 58 11.34 -3.30 -11.12
N HIS A 59 10.31 -3.93 -10.54
CA HIS A 59 10.47 -4.98 -9.52
C HIS A 59 9.50 -6.16 -9.72
N PRO A 60 9.61 -6.92 -10.83
CA PRO A 60 8.63 -7.94 -11.23
C PRO A 60 8.57 -9.16 -10.31
N ARG A 61 9.57 -9.35 -9.43
CA ARG A 61 9.58 -10.43 -8.42
C ARG A 61 8.85 -10.06 -7.13
N LEU A 62 8.70 -8.77 -6.87
CA LEU A 62 8.09 -8.23 -5.66
C LEU A 62 6.63 -7.88 -5.88
N TYR A 63 6.28 -7.47 -7.10
CA TYR A 63 4.94 -7.05 -7.48
C TYR A 63 4.34 -7.98 -8.51
N ARG A 64 3.10 -8.38 -8.29
CA ARG A 64 2.31 -9.17 -9.24
C ARG A 64 0.93 -8.56 -9.37
N LEU A 65 0.50 -8.33 -10.60
CA LEU A 65 -0.89 -8.00 -10.91
C LEU A 65 -1.58 -9.26 -11.42
N THR A 66 -2.69 -9.60 -10.80
CA THR A 66 -3.56 -10.70 -11.24
C THR A 66 -4.60 -10.20 -12.25
N PRO A 67 -5.21 -11.09 -13.07
CA PRO A 67 -6.33 -10.72 -13.94
C PRO A 67 -7.50 -10.07 -13.20
N GLU A 68 -7.68 -10.40 -11.93
CA GLU A 68 -8.72 -9.85 -11.04
C GLU A 68 -8.34 -8.47 -10.45
N MET A 69 -7.36 -7.77 -11.03
CA MET A 69 -6.92 -6.44 -10.62
C MET A 69 -6.32 -6.39 -9.21
N VAL A 70 -5.88 -7.52 -8.68
CA VAL A 70 -5.20 -7.58 -7.39
C VAL A 70 -3.71 -7.39 -7.61
N PHE A 71 -3.20 -6.29 -7.06
CA PHE A 71 -1.78 -6.01 -6.94
C PHE A 71 -1.26 -6.63 -5.64
N GLU A 72 -0.47 -7.66 -5.77
CA GLU A 72 0.12 -8.40 -4.67
C GLU A 72 1.57 -7.98 -4.46
N VAL A 73 1.91 -7.67 -3.21
CA VAL A 73 3.27 -7.41 -2.75
C VAL A 73 3.69 -8.55 -1.85
N LYS A 74 4.68 -9.33 -2.28
CA LYS A 74 5.22 -10.41 -1.44
C LYS A 74 6.04 -9.81 -0.30
N ARG A 75 5.77 -10.27 0.92
CA ARG A 75 6.56 -9.89 2.10
C ARG A 75 7.75 -10.83 2.21
N SER A 76 8.93 -10.26 2.41
CA SER A 76 10.07 -11.07 2.84
C SER A 76 9.94 -11.31 4.34
N ARG A 77 10.10 -12.56 4.79
CA ARG A 77 10.10 -12.90 6.23
C ARG A 77 11.23 -12.21 7.01
N ASN A 78 12.19 -11.60 6.33
CA ASN A 78 13.34 -10.88 6.91
C ASN A 78 13.20 -9.34 6.92
N THR A 79 11.99 -8.84 6.75
CA THR A 79 11.70 -7.41 6.80
C THR A 79 11.70 -6.88 8.24
N ALA A 80 12.36 -5.75 8.47
CA ALA A 80 12.38 -5.07 9.77
C ALA A 80 11.03 -4.40 10.11
N LEU A 81 10.09 -4.34 9.14
CA LEU A 81 8.79 -3.68 9.31
C LEU A 81 7.68 -4.70 9.60
N ASP A 82 6.76 -4.34 10.48
CA ASP A 82 5.49 -5.06 10.60
C ASP A 82 4.62 -4.87 9.34
N GLY A 83 3.51 -5.61 9.25
CA GLY A 83 2.69 -5.59 8.02
C GLY A 83 2.11 -4.21 7.70
N LEU A 84 1.75 -3.46 8.72
CA LEU A 84 1.24 -2.10 8.58
C LEU A 84 2.34 -1.13 8.10
N GLY A 85 3.57 -1.29 8.60
CA GLY A 85 4.74 -0.56 8.15
C GLY A 85 5.06 -0.82 6.67
N GLU A 86 4.98 -2.07 6.23
CA GLU A 86 5.19 -2.43 4.82
C GLU A 86 4.09 -1.92 3.90
N LEU A 87 2.83 -1.97 4.34
CA LEU A 87 1.71 -1.38 3.62
C LEU A 87 1.92 0.14 3.46
N LYS A 88 2.26 0.85 4.55
CA LYS A 88 2.55 2.29 4.52
C LYS A 88 3.74 2.64 3.62
N LYS A 89 4.74 1.77 3.54
CA LYS A 89 5.89 1.94 2.63
C LYS A 89 5.45 1.75 1.18
N THR A 90 4.82 0.62 0.87
CA THR A 90 4.29 0.28 -0.46
C THR A 90 3.40 1.39 -1.03
N LEU A 91 2.43 1.89 -0.25
CA LEU A 91 1.54 2.97 -0.69
C LEU A 91 2.29 4.27 -0.97
N ARG A 92 3.31 4.61 -0.15
CA ARG A 92 4.16 5.77 -0.40
C ARG A 92 5.02 5.60 -1.64
N ASP A 93 5.63 4.43 -1.82
CA ASP A 93 6.46 4.15 -2.99
C ASP A 93 5.62 4.27 -4.28
N LEU A 94 4.38 3.76 -4.26
CA LEU A 94 3.41 3.93 -5.35
C LEU A 94 3.10 5.40 -5.66
N ILE A 95 2.85 6.22 -4.64
CA ILE A 95 2.54 7.65 -4.81
C ILE A 95 3.77 8.45 -5.26
N GLN A 96 4.95 8.16 -4.73
CA GLN A 96 6.18 8.86 -5.13
C GLN A 96 6.53 8.61 -6.60
N HIS A 97 6.32 7.39 -7.09
CA HIS A 97 6.47 7.10 -8.51
C HIS A 97 5.35 7.74 -9.33
N ALA A 98 4.14 7.88 -8.76
CA ALA A 98 3.04 8.57 -9.43
C ALA A 98 3.21 10.08 -9.59
N ASN A 99 3.90 10.72 -8.64
CA ASN A 99 4.06 12.19 -8.61
C ASN A 99 5.39 12.68 -9.19
N LYS A 100 6.29 11.78 -9.63
CA LYS A 100 7.60 12.14 -10.21
C LYS A 100 7.53 12.51 -11.70
N GLN A 101 6.35 12.73 -12.25
CA GLN A 101 6.13 13.16 -13.64
C GLN A 101 5.24 14.40 -13.68
#